data_AF-A0A4V1SSV9-F1
#
_entry.id   AF-A0A4V1SSV9-F1
#
_cell.length_a   1.000
_cell.length_b   1.000
_cell.length_c   1.000
_cell.angle_alpha   90.00
_cell.angle_beta   90.00
_cell.angle_gamma   90.00
#
_symmetry.space_group_name_H-M   'P 1'
#
loop_
_entity.id
_entity.type
_entity.pdbx_description
1 polymer ?
#
loop_
_entity_poly.entity_id
_entity_poly.type
_entity_poly.pdbx_seq_one_letter_code
_entity_poly.pdbx_strand_id
1 'polypeptide(L)'
;LVDFAKEKKIKFVAANIPRRFASQVYKQGFEALNALTPQEKTWIAPLPIAYDATLPGYVAMLEMSGGHGGDNLPKAQAVKDATMGYFIAQNLVAGSVFIHYNGTYHSDNYEGINWYLKKLKPQVKIVTIAAVSQKDLDKLEAEHLNKADFIIVVDEDMTKTR
;
A
#
# COMPACT_ATOMS: atom_id res chain seq x y z
N LEU A 1 -5.55 -17.32 0.93
CA LEU A 1 -6.52 -16.20 1.02
C LEU A 1 -7.53 -16.18 -0.12
N VAL A 2 -7.08 -16.16 -1.38
CA VAL A 2 -8.00 -16.16 -2.55
C VAL A 2 -8.91 -17.40 -2.55
N ASP A 3 -8.35 -18.59 -2.33
CA ASP A 3 -9.14 -19.83 -2.28
C ASP A 3 -10.15 -19.82 -1.15
N PHE A 4 -9.77 -19.33 0.03
CA PHE A 4 -10.68 -19.15 1.17
C PHE A 4 -11.84 -18.21 0.82
N ALA A 5 -11.56 -17.06 0.19
CA ALA A 5 -12.60 -16.14 -0.24
C ALA A 5 -13.53 -16.78 -1.29
N LYS A 6 -12.97 -17.56 -2.23
CA LYS A 6 -13.75 -18.30 -3.23
C LYS A 6 -14.65 -19.37 -2.58
N GLU A 7 -14.11 -20.16 -1.67
CA GLU A 7 -14.84 -21.21 -0.95
C GLU A 7 -15.98 -20.62 -0.11
N LYS A 8 -15.71 -19.53 0.62
CA LYS A 8 -16.70 -18.85 1.46
C LYS A 8 -17.58 -17.85 0.70
N LYS A 9 -17.42 -17.73 -0.63
CA LYS A 9 -18.13 -16.77 -1.49
C LYS A 9 -18.03 -15.32 -0.98
N ILE A 10 -16.89 -14.97 -0.40
CA ILE A 10 -16.57 -13.62 0.04
C ILE A 10 -16.05 -12.81 -1.15
N LYS A 11 -16.52 -11.57 -1.30
CA LYS A 11 -16.04 -10.66 -2.34
C LYS A 11 -14.54 -10.42 -2.17
N PHE A 12 -13.74 -10.80 -3.15
CA PHE A 12 -12.29 -10.58 -3.17
C PHE A 12 -11.95 -9.49 -4.19
N VAL A 13 -11.35 -8.39 -3.74
CA VAL A 13 -11.03 -7.22 -4.58
C VAL A 13 -9.53 -7.16 -4.83
N ALA A 14 -9.13 -7.28 -6.10
CA ALA A 14 -7.76 -7.02 -6.52
C ALA A 14 -7.52 -5.50 -6.62
N ALA A 15 -7.17 -4.87 -5.49
CA ALA A 15 -7.08 -3.42 -5.40
C ALA A 15 -5.77 -2.83 -5.96
N ASN A 16 -4.75 -3.66 -6.19
CA ASN A 16 -3.44 -3.16 -6.62
C ASN A 16 -3.38 -2.90 -8.13
N ILE A 17 -2.51 -1.99 -8.54
CA ILE A 17 -2.20 -1.72 -9.94
C ILE A 17 -1.55 -2.95 -10.60
N PRO A 18 -1.84 -3.25 -11.88
CA PRO A 18 -1.06 -4.22 -12.65
C PRO A 18 0.44 -3.91 -12.61
N ARG A 19 1.26 -4.89 -12.25
CA ARG A 19 2.72 -4.72 -12.06
C ARG A 19 3.40 -4.02 -13.24
N ARG A 20 2.96 -4.32 -14.46
CA ARG A 20 3.50 -3.71 -15.69
C ARG A 20 3.37 -2.18 -15.71
N PHE A 21 2.29 -1.62 -15.17
CA PHE A 21 2.07 -0.17 -15.13
C PHE A 21 2.90 0.49 -14.03
N ALA A 22 3.02 -0.14 -12.85
CA ALA A 22 3.97 0.33 -11.83
C ALA A 22 5.42 0.32 -12.35
N SER A 23 5.80 -0.70 -13.13
CA SER A 23 7.11 -0.75 -13.80
C SER A 23 7.27 0.29 -14.90
N GLN A 24 6.20 0.67 -15.62
CA GLN A 24 6.24 1.79 -16.56
C GLN A 24 6.48 3.11 -15.81
N VAL A 25 5.78 3.35 -14.70
CA VAL A 25 5.99 4.54 -13.86
C VAL A 25 7.40 4.60 -13.31
N TYR A 26 7.96 3.48 -12.87
CA TYR A 26 9.36 3.41 -12.43
C TYR A 26 10.34 3.86 -13.53
N LYS A 27 10.10 3.46 -14.78
CA LYS A 27 10.99 3.77 -15.90
C LYS A 27 10.81 5.18 -16.46
N GLN A 28 9.59 5.69 -16.45
CA GLN A 28 9.19 6.85 -17.28
C GLN A 28 8.41 7.93 -16.52
N GLY A 29 8.11 7.75 -15.23
CA GLY A 29 7.27 8.67 -14.46
C GLY A 29 5.76 8.44 -14.67
N PHE A 30 4.94 9.28 -14.04
CA PHE A 30 3.47 9.16 -14.13
C PHE A 30 2.94 9.40 -15.55
N GLU A 31 3.70 10.14 -16.35
CA GLU A 31 3.41 10.48 -17.74
C GLU A 31 3.22 9.22 -18.60
N ALA A 32 3.89 8.12 -18.24
CA ALA A 32 3.74 6.82 -18.90
C ALA A 32 2.30 6.31 -18.89
N LEU A 33 1.51 6.69 -17.87
CA LEU A 33 0.11 6.27 -17.73
C LEU A 33 -0.81 6.99 -18.72
N ASN A 34 -0.38 8.10 -19.33
CA ASN A 34 -1.18 8.81 -20.33
C ASN A 34 -1.40 7.98 -21.59
N ALA A 35 -0.42 7.13 -21.94
CA ALA A 35 -0.44 6.24 -23.09
C ALA A 35 -1.35 5.00 -22.90
N LEU A 36 -1.86 4.77 -21.69
CA LEU A 36 -2.79 3.67 -21.44
C LEU A 36 -4.10 3.87 -22.21
N THR A 37 -4.65 2.76 -22.71
CA THR A 37 -5.97 2.75 -23.34
C THR A 37 -7.06 3.16 -22.35
N PRO A 38 -8.24 3.62 -22.81
CA PRO A 38 -9.35 3.93 -21.93
C PRO A 38 -9.73 2.76 -21.00
N GLN A 39 -9.65 1.52 -21.50
CA GLN A 39 -9.91 0.32 -20.69
C GLN A 39 -8.84 0.13 -19.61
N GLU A 40 -7.55 0.25 -19.94
CA GLU A 40 -6.48 0.10 -18.95
C GLU A 40 -6.50 1.18 -17.87
N LYS A 41 -6.95 2.40 -18.21
CA LYS A 41 -7.16 3.47 -17.23
C LYS A 41 -8.23 3.11 -16.19
N THR A 42 -9.15 2.18 -16.49
CA THR A 42 -10.12 1.68 -15.50
C THR A 42 -9.51 0.73 -14.46
N TRP A 43 -8.26 0.29 -14.66
CA TRP A 43 -7.56 -0.64 -13.76
C TRP A 43 -6.62 0.08 -12.77
N ILE A 44 -6.61 1.40 -12.78
CA ILE A 44 -5.74 2.24 -11.94
C ILE A 44 -6.54 3.35 -11.26
N ALA A 45 -5.92 4.03 -10.29
CA ALA A 45 -6.49 5.26 -9.77
C ALA A 45 -6.65 6.33 -10.88
N PRO A 46 -7.66 7.22 -10.80
CA PRO A 46 -7.83 8.30 -11.74
C PRO A 46 -6.57 9.16 -11.88
N LEU A 47 -6.28 9.56 -13.13
CA LEU A 47 -5.19 10.49 -13.42
C LEU A 47 -5.68 11.95 -13.25
N PRO A 48 -4.79 12.89 -12.85
CA PRO A 48 -3.41 12.66 -12.43
C PRO A 48 -3.31 12.01 -11.04
N ILE A 49 -2.28 11.18 -10.85
CA ILE A 49 -2.02 10.54 -9.56
C ILE A 49 -1.58 11.61 -8.56
N ALA A 50 -2.31 11.75 -7.45
CA ALA A 50 -1.88 12.60 -6.35
C ALA A 50 -0.56 12.06 -5.79
N TYR A 51 0.43 12.94 -5.67
CA TYR A 51 1.76 12.58 -5.20
C TYR A 51 2.35 13.73 -4.42
N ASP A 52 2.85 13.42 -3.23
CA ASP A 52 3.56 14.34 -2.36
C ASP A 52 4.91 13.72 -2.03
N ALA A 53 5.97 14.21 -2.66
CA ALA A 53 7.33 13.70 -2.48
C ALA A 53 7.87 13.92 -1.07
N THR A 54 7.23 14.77 -0.26
CA THR A 54 7.66 15.09 1.09
C THR A 54 7.13 14.11 2.15
N LEU A 55 6.27 13.16 1.75
CA LEU A 55 5.80 12.13 2.66
C LEU A 55 6.98 11.32 3.22
N PRO A 56 7.12 11.21 4.55
CA PRO A 56 8.23 10.52 5.22
C PRO A 56 8.56 9.14 4.64
N GLY A 57 7.57 8.31 4.32
CA GLY A 57 7.77 6.98 3.74
C GLY A 57 8.36 7.00 2.33
N TYR A 58 8.05 8.02 1.53
CA TYR A 58 8.65 8.22 0.21
C TYR A 58 10.07 8.79 0.30
N VAL A 59 10.31 9.69 1.25
CA VAL A 59 11.66 10.21 1.55
C VAL A 59 12.57 9.07 2.02
N ALA A 60 12.13 8.28 3.01
CA ALA A 60 12.87 7.14 3.53
C ALA A 60 13.14 6.09 2.44
N MET A 61 12.19 5.88 1.52
CA MET A 61 12.38 4.98 0.38
C MET A 61 13.51 5.42 -0.54
N LEU A 62 13.67 6.72 -0.80
CA LEU A 62 14.78 7.24 -1.59
C LEU A 62 16.11 7.04 -0.86
N GLU A 63 16.16 7.37 0.43
CA GLU A 63 17.35 7.23 1.27
C GLU A 63 17.83 5.77 1.33
N MET A 64 16.93 4.82 1.59
CA MET A 64 17.24 3.39 1.63
C MET A 64 17.68 2.84 0.27
N SER A 65 17.23 3.44 -0.83
CA SER A 65 17.65 3.00 -2.17
C SER A 65 19.11 3.37 -2.49
N GLY A 66 19.78 4.17 -1.65
CA GLY A 66 21.16 4.59 -1.86
C GLY A 66 21.39 5.33 -3.18
N GLY A 67 20.33 5.97 -3.73
CA GLY A 67 20.37 6.60 -5.05
C GLY A 67 20.15 5.66 -6.24
N HIS A 68 20.04 4.34 -6.03
CA HIS A 68 19.82 3.37 -7.11
C HIS A 68 18.37 3.31 -7.61
N GLY A 69 17.41 3.88 -6.88
CA GLY A 69 15.99 3.89 -7.25
C GLY A 69 15.59 4.97 -8.26
N GLY A 70 16.38 6.05 -8.36
CA GLY A 70 16.02 7.26 -9.09
C GLY A 70 14.73 7.94 -8.58
N ASP A 71 14.42 9.12 -9.13
CA ASP A 71 13.27 9.95 -8.72
C ASP A 71 11.89 9.29 -8.94
N ASN A 72 11.86 8.17 -9.68
CA ASN A 72 10.64 7.46 -10.01
C ASN A 72 10.36 6.26 -9.09
N LEU A 73 11.30 5.85 -8.21
CA LEU A 73 11.05 4.78 -7.25
C LEU A 73 9.85 5.10 -6.35
N PRO A 74 9.76 6.28 -5.70
CA PRO A 74 8.60 6.61 -4.88
C PRO A 74 7.35 6.83 -5.71
N LYS A 75 7.46 7.33 -6.96
CA LYS A 75 6.30 7.44 -7.86
C LYS A 75 5.70 6.08 -8.19
N ALA A 76 6.54 5.08 -8.43
CA ALA A 76 6.13 3.71 -8.68
C ALA A 76 5.48 3.04 -7.46
N GLN A 77 5.85 3.47 -6.25
CA GLN A 77 5.16 3.07 -5.03
C GLN A 77 3.83 3.83 -4.88
N ALA A 78 3.85 5.15 -5.05
CA ALA A 78 2.70 6.03 -4.94
C ALA A 78 1.55 5.63 -5.87
N VAL A 79 1.83 5.20 -7.11
CA VAL A 79 0.78 4.72 -8.01
C VAL A 79 0.11 3.44 -7.50
N LYS A 80 0.84 2.57 -6.80
CA LYS A 80 0.27 1.37 -6.15
C LYS A 80 -0.64 1.80 -5.00
N ASP A 81 -0.14 2.66 -4.12
CA ASP A 81 -0.89 3.16 -2.96
C ASP A 81 -2.15 3.90 -3.37
N ALA A 82 -2.05 4.76 -4.39
CA ALA A 82 -3.18 5.48 -4.98
C ALA A 82 -4.23 4.51 -5.52
N THR A 83 -3.79 3.49 -6.28
CA THR A 83 -4.69 2.51 -6.91
C THR A 83 -5.38 1.64 -5.85
N MET A 84 -4.64 1.18 -4.84
CA MET A 84 -5.20 0.44 -3.72
C MET A 84 -6.20 1.29 -2.93
N GLY A 85 -5.84 2.51 -2.55
CA GLY A 85 -6.73 3.43 -1.86
C GLY A 85 -7.99 3.72 -2.67
N TYR A 86 -7.87 3.93 -3.98
CA TYR A 86 -9.00 4.15 -4.87
C TYR A 86 -9.96 2.95 -4.90
N PHE A 87 -9.47 1.74 -5.15
CA PHE A 87 -10.33 0.57 -5.24
C PHE A 87 -10.91 0.16 -3.88
N ILE A 88 -10.20 0.37 -2.78
CA ILE A 88 -10.78 0.21 -1.44
C ILE A 88 -11.95 1.18 -1.29
N ALA A 89 -11.76 2.48 -1.56
CA ALA A 89 -12.79 3.50 -1.42
C ALA A 89 -14.04 3.25 -2.27
N GLN A 90 -13.88 2.68 -3.48
CA GLN A 90 -14.99 2.30 -4.37
C GLN A 90 -15.73 1.04 -3.90
N ASN A 91 -15.08 0.17 -3.13
CA ASN A 91 -15.64 -1.10 -2.68
C ASN A 91 -16.05 -1.11 -1.20
N LEU A 92 -15.99 0.04 -0.51
CA LEU A 92 -16.55 0.19 0.83
C LEU A 92 -18.06 0.00 0.79
N VAL A 93 -18.57 -0.85 1.69
CA VAL A 93 -20.00 -1.04 1.91
C VAL A 93 -20.35 -0.48 3.29
N ALA A 94 -21.38 0.36 3.35
CA ALA A 94 -21.82 0.97 4.60
C ALA A 94 -22.18 -0.11 5.64
N GLY A 95 -21.73 0.06 6.88
CA GLY A 95 -21.97 -0.90 7.96
C GLY A 95 -21.16 -2.20 7.88
N SER A 96 -20.19 -2.29 6.97
CA SER A 96 -19.28 -3.45 6.85
C SER A 96 -17.83 -3.10 7.17
N VAL A 97 -17.02 -4.13 7.39
CA VAL A 97 -15.55 -4.01 7.47
C VAL A 97 -14.92 -4.43 6.14
N PHE A 98 -14.08 -3.57 5.58
CA PHE A 98 -13.21 -3.92 4.47
C PHE A 98 -11.85 -4.34 5.02
N ILE A 99 -11.46 -5.60 4.80
CA ILE A 99 -10.14 -6.11 5.19
C ILE A 99 -9.23 -6.05 3.98
N HIS A 100 -8.15 -5.28 4.08
CA HIS A 100 -7.12 -5.20 3.05
C HIS A 100 -5.84 -5.89 3.53
N TYR A 101 -5.25 -6.72 2.68
CA TYR A 101 -3.97 -7.35 2.93
C TYR A 101 -2.93 -6.72 2.02
N ASN A 102 -1.88 -6.17 2.60
CA ASN A 102 -0.80 -5.49 1.89
C ASN A 102 0.56 -5.76 2.54
N GLY A 103 1.64 -5.49 1.80
CA GLY A 103 2.97 -5.41 2.40
C GLY A 103 3.06 -4.20 3.34
N THR A 104 3.83 -4.34 4.43
CA THR A 104 3.93 -3.36 5.53
C THR A 104 4.14 -1.91 5.05
N TYR A 105 5.01 -1.70 4.06
CA TYR A 105 5.30 -0.39 3.46
C TYR A 105 4.08 0.38 2.93
N HIS A 106 2.96 -0.30 2.64
CA HIS A 106 1.75 0.33 2.11
C HIS A 106 0.82 0.88 3.20
N SER A 107 1.08 0.59 4.47
CA SER A 107 0.24 1.01 5.60
C SER A 107 1.00 1.46 6.85
N ASP A 108 2.31 1.19 6.92
CA ASP A 108 3.17 1.62 8.03
C ASP A 108 3.06 3.13 8.27
N ASN A 109 3.17 3.50 9.55
CA ASN A 109 3.20 4.90 10.01
C ASN A 109 1.97 5.73 9.56
N TYR A 110 0.85 5.07 9.28
CA TYR A 110 -0.38 5.70 8.78
C TYR A 110 -0.23 6.42 7.44
N GLU A 111 0.75 6.00 6.63
CA GLU A 111 1.02 6.55 5.30
C GLU A 111 0.57 5.59 4.18
N GLY A 112 1.05 5.81 2.95
CA GLY A 112 0.71 5.01 1.78
C GLY A 112 -0.79 5.02 1.50
N ILE A 113 -1.41 3.83 1.53
CA ILE A 113 -2.85 3.64 1.30
C ILE A 113 -3.69 4.55 2.21
N ASN A 114 -3.28 4.72 3.48
CA ASN A 114 -4.01 5.53 4.46
C ASN A 114 -4.16 6.98 3.99
N TRP A 115 -3.08 7.57 3.47
CA TRP A 115 -3.06 8.94 2.98
C TRP A 115 -4.05 9.14 1.82
N TYR A 116 -4.05 8.21 0.86
CA TYR A 116 -5.00 8.24 -0.27
C TYR A 116 -6.44 8.01 0.18
N LEU A 117 -6.68 7.06 1.08
CA LEU A 117 -8.01 6.79 1.62
C LEU A 117 -8.58 7.99 2.37
N LYS A 118 -7.76 8.68 3.19
CA LYS A 118 -8.20 9.89 3.90
C LYS A 118 -8.51 11.04 2.95
N LYS A 119 -7.82 11.15 1.81
CA LYS A 119 -8.19 12.12 0.77
C LYS A 119 -9.51 11.77 0.09
N LEU A 120 -9.74 10.50 -0.24
CA LEU A 120 -10.93 10.06 -0.97
C LEU A 120 -12.18 9.96 -0.08
N LYS A 121 -12.01 9.57 1.19
CA LYS A 121 -13.07 9.34 2.17
C LYS A 121 -12.62 9.88 3.54
N PRO A 122 -12.64 11.20 3.79
CA PRO A 122 -12.10 11.81 5.02
C PRO A 122 -12.65 11.23 6.32
N GLN A 123 -13.91 10.78 6.31
CA GLN A 123 -14.61 10.22 7.47
C GLN A 123 -14.40 8.72 7.67
N VAL A 124 -13.64 8.05 6.78
CA VAL A 124 -13.39 6.61 6.91
C VAL A 124 -12.57 6.35 8.17
N LYS A 125 -13.02 5.38 8.96
CA LYS A 125 -12.25 4.84 10.09
C LYS A 125 -11.30 3.79 9.54
N ILE A 126 -10.02 3.94 9.84
CA ILE A 126 -8.99 3.00 9.41
C ILE A 126 -8.31 2.47 10.67
N VAL A 127 -8.11 1.17 10.71
CA VAL A 127 -7.33 0.47 11.73
C VAL A 127 -6.27 -0.32 10.98
N THR A 128 -5.03 -0.14 11.38
CA THR A 128 -3.84 -0.75 10.79
C THR A 128 -3.29 -1.84 11.71
N ILE A 129 -2.83 -2.93 11.11
CA ILE A 129 -2.16 -4.02 11.82
C ILE A 129 -0.83 -4.24 11.11
N ALA A 130 0.27 -4.04 11.83
CA ALA A 130 1.62 -4.35 11.34
C ALA A 130 2.09 -5.69 11.91
N ALA A 131 2.81 -6.46 11.11
CA ALA A 131 3.55 -7.62 11.59
C ALA A 131 5.05 -7.30 11.52
N VAL A 132 5.75 -7.46 12.63
CA VAL A 132 7.18 -7.16 12.76
C VAL A 132 7.92 -8.37 13.32
N SER A 133 9.20 -8.51 12.97
CA SER A 133 10.05 -9.59 13.47
C SER A 133 11.11 -9.02 14.39
N GLN A 134 11.22 -9.54 15.60
CA GLN A 134 12.27 -9.16 16.56
C GLN A 134 12.63 -10.35 17.45
N LYS A 135 13.80 -10.27 18.09
CA LYS A 135 14.33 -11.36 18.92
C LYS A 135 13.63 -11.50 20.28
N ASP A 136 13.33 -10.38 20.93
CA ASP A 136 12.71 -10.34 22.26
C ASP A 136 11.20 -10.07 22.12
N LEU A 137 10.35 -11.04 22.46
CA LEU A 137 8.89 -10.89 22.32
C LEU A 137 8.24 -10.14 23.49
N ASP A 138 8.94 -10.01 24.63
CA ASP A 138 8.39 -9.39 25.84
C ASP A 138 8.45 -7.85 25.77
N LYS A 139 9.25 -7.29 24.86
CA LYS A 139 9.45 -5.86 24.71
C LYS A 139 9.49 -5.44 23.25
N LEU A 140 8.59 -4.54 22.85
CA LEU A 140 8.60 -3.96 21.52
C LEU A 140 9.83 -3.06 21.30
N GLU A 141 10.53 -3.28 20.20
CA GLU A 141 11.65 -2.42 19.80
C GLU A 141 11.18 -1.00 19.44
N ALA A 142 12.02 -0.01 19.75
CA ALA A 142 11.66 1.40 19.59
C ALA A 142 11.32 1.79 18.14
N GLU A 143 11.95 1.13 17.16
CA GLU A 143 11.69 1.34 15.73
C GLU A 143 10.31 0.86 15.26
N HIS A 144 9.62 0.05 16.05
CA HIS A 144 8.28 -0.43 15.75
C HIS A 144 7.19 0.40 16.45
N LEU A 145 7.57 1.30 17.38
CA LEU A 145 6.61 2.17 18.05
C LEU A 145 5.85 3.03 17.04
N ASN A 146 4.53 3.13 17.22
CA ASN A 146 3.61 3.90 16.37
C ASN A 146 3.52 3.45 14.90
N LYS A 147 4.05 2.27 14.56
CA LYS A 147 4.01 1.75 13.18
C LYS A 147 2.59 1.43 12.70
N ALA A 148 1.69 1.06 13.61
CA ALA A 148 0.29 0.75 13.35
C ALA A 148 -0.53 0.84 14.65
N ASP A 149 -1.87 0.74 14.56
CA ASP A 149 -2.77 0.70 15.73
C ASP A 149 -2.55 -0.58 16.56
N PHE A 150 -2.28 -1.69 15.87
CA PHE A 150 -1.88 -2.96 16.47
C PHE A 150 -0.61 -3.47 15.83
N ILE A 151 0.29 -4.00 16.65
CA ILE A 151 1.55 -4.58 16.20
C ILE A 151 1.62 -6.02 16.67
N ILE A 152 1.74 -6.93 15.71
CA ILE A 152 1.97 -8.34 15.94
C ILE A 152 3.47 -8.57 15.85
N VAL A 153 4.07 -8.93 16.98
CA VAL A 153 5.48 -9.31 17.04
C VAL A 153 5.58 -10.81 16.79
N VAL A 154 6.40 -11.20 15.84
CA VAL A 154 6.75 -12.60 15.59
C VAL A 154 8.25 -12.82 15.82
N ASP A 155 8.60 -14.03 16.25
CA ASP A 155 10.00 -14.40 16.46
C ASP A 155 10.79 -14.26 15.14
N GLU A 156 12.03 -13.79 15.22
CA GLU A 156 12.89 -13.60 14.06
C GLU A 156 13.20 -14.92 13.31
N ASP A 157 13.14 -16.05 14.02
CA ASP A 157 13.37 -17.39 13.50
C ASP A 157 12.13 -17.98 12.78
N MET A 158 11.01 -17.24 12.74
CA MET A 158 9.85 -17.64 11.94
C MET A 158 10.20 -17.74 10.46
N THR A 159 9.71 -18.81 9.83
CA THR A 159 9.97 -19.07 8.40
C THR A 159 9.42 -17.94 7.54
N LYS A 160 10.32 -17.20 6.86
CA LYS A 160 9.95 -16.16 5.89
C LYS A 160 9.60 -16.81 4.56
N THR A 161 8.35 -16.68 4.11
CA THR A 161 7.97 -17.07 2.74
C THR A 161 8.61 -16.11 1.74
N ARG A 162 9.40 -16.66 0.80
CA ARG A 162 10.02 -15.93 -0.32
C ARG A 162 9.09 -15.81 -1.51
#